data_AF-A0A957ZL65-F1
#
_entry.id   AF-A0A957ZL65-F1
#
_cell.length_a   1.000
_cell.length_b   1.000
_cell.length_c   1.000
_cell.angle_alpha   90.00
_cell.angle_beta   90.00
_cell.angle_gamma   90.00
#
_symmetry.space_group_name_H-M   'P 1'
#
loop_
_entity.id
_entity.type
_entity.pdbx_description
1 polymer ?
#
loop_
_entity_poly.entity_id
_entity_poly.type
_entity_poly.pdbx_seq_one_letter_code
_entity_poly.pdbx_strand_id
1 'polypeptide(L)'
;MMRIRPFLLALAAAALFGAATPFSKSLLADLSPFQLSGLLYLGAAAGVLPIALRGRGLLRPWAMDTRTRRLLLGAVIFGGIVGPVLMLFGLRMAAAASVALWLNLEAVATALLGVWVFRDH
;
A
#
# COMPACT_ATOMS: atom_id res chain seq x y z
N MET A 1 -6.12 28.84 8.48
CA MET A 1 -6.36 28.08 9.72
C MET A 1 -6.25 26.59 9.40
N MET A 2 -5.13 25.94 9.76
CA MET A 2 -4.93 24.51 9.50
C MET A 2 -6.04 23.73 10.20
N ARG A 3 -6.77 22.88 9.47
CA ARG A 3 -7.76 21.99 10.07
C ARG A 3 -7.00 20.96 10.91
N ILE A 4 -7.14 21.03 12.24
CA ILE A 4 -6.41 20.18 13.22
C ILE A 4 -6.68 18.68 12.96
N ARG A 5 -7.90 18.32 12.55
CA ARG A 5 -8.30 16.92 12.32
C ARG A 5 -7.45 16.21 11.23
N PRO A 6 -7.34 16.75 9.99
CA PRO A 6 -6.43 16.22 8.97
C PRO A 6 -4.98 16.06 9.44
N PHE A 7 -4.47 17.02 10.20
CA PHE A 7 -3.09 16.97 10.71
C PHE A 7 -2.87 15.79 11.66
N LEU A 8 -3.79 15.60 12.62
CA LEU A 8 -3.73 14.45 13.54
C LEU A 8 -3.86 13.11 12.80
N LEU A 9 -4.72 13.04 11.78
CA LEU A 9 -4.86 11.84 10.94
C LEU A 9 -3.57 11.54 10.15
N ALA A 10 -2.92 12.57 9.61
CA ALA A 10 -1.65 12.40 8.91
C ALA A 10 -0.53 11.89 9.83
N LEU A 11 -0.45 12.43 11.06
CA LEU A 11 0.51 11.98 12.06
C LEU A 11 0.25 10.53 12.50
N ALA A 12 -1.03 10.19 12.73
CA ALA A 12 -1.42 8.82 13.06
C ALA A 12 -1.09 7.84 11.93
N ALA A 13 -1.36 8.22 10.67
CA ALA A 13 -1.02 7.42 9.51
C ALA A 13 0.49 7.21 9.38
N ALA A 14 1.30 8.26 9.58
CA ALA A 14 2.75 8.18 9.54
C ALA A 14 3.30 7.25 10.65
N ALA A 15 2.75 7.33 11.86
CA ALA A 15 3.14 6.44 12.97
C ALA A 15 2.79 4.97 12.67
N LEU A 16 1.57 4.70 12.18
CA LEU A 16 1.14 3.35 11.80
C LEU A 16 1.96 2.78 10.65
N PHE A 17 2.27 3.60 9.64
CA PHE A 17 3.10 3.22 8.50
C PHE A 17 4.54 2.88 8.95
N GLY A 18 5.13 3.73 9.79
CA GLY A 18 6.46 3.48 10.37
C GLY A 18 6.51 2.23 11.24
N ALA A 19 5.46 1.95 12.02
CA ALA A 19 5.36 0.76 12.87
C ALA A 19 5.13 -0.54 12.07
N ALA A 20 4.54 -0.46 10.87
CA ALA A 20 4.21 -1.65 10.08
C ALA A 20 5.45 -2.48 9.69
N THR A 21 6.57 -1.84 9.35
CA THR A 21 7.81 -2.52 8.93
C THR A 21 8.45 -3.35 10.05
N PRO A 22 8.76 -2.80 11.24
CA PRO A 22 9.33 -3.60 12.34
C PRO A 22 8.36 -4.68 12.83
N PHE A 23 7.06 -4.42 12.86
CA PHE A 23 6.07 -5.43 13.23
C PHE A 23 6.04 -6.57 12.20
N SER A 24 6.04 -6.24 10.90
CA SER A 24 6.11 -7.23 9.82
C SER A 24 7.39 -8.05 9.87
N LYS A 25 8.54 -7.45 10.23
CA LYS A 25 9.81 -8.17 10.39
C LYS A 25 9.73 -9.22 11.50
N SER A 26 9.05 -8.90 12.61
CA SER A 26 8.80 -9.86 13.68
C SER A 26 7.94 -11.03 13.20
N LEU A 27 6.84 -10.74 12.50
CA LEU A 27 5.93 -11.77 11.97
C LEU A 27 6.57 -12.65 10.88
N LEU A 28 7.56 -12.13 10.14
CA LEU A 28 8.33 -12.90 9.16
C LEU A 28 9.24 -13.97 9.79
N ALA A 29 9.39 -14.01 11.11
CA ALA A 29 10.07 -15.11 11.79
C ALA A 29 9.30 -16.43 11.61
N ASP A 30 7.96 -16.36 11.68
CA ASP A 30 7.09 -17.54 11.64
C ASP A 30 6.31 -17.66 10.31
N LEU A 31 6.13 -16.56 9.59
CA LEU A 31 5.32 -16.50 8.38
C LEU A 31 6.18 -16.30 7.12
N SER A 32 5.78 -16.96 6.03
CA SER A 32 6.37 -16.68 4.72
C SER A 32 5.95 -15.29 4.19
N PRO A 33 6.75 -14.66 3.31
CA PRO A 33 6.39 -13.40 2.66
C PRO A 33 5.02 -13.43 1.96
N PHE A 34 4.65 -14.56 1.35
CA PHE A 34 3.35 -14.72 0.70
C PHE A 34 2.19 -14.75 1.70
N GLN A 35 2.33 -15.49 2.81
CA GLN A 35 1.31 -15.56 3.86
C GLN A 35 1.10 -14.19 4.52
N LEU A 36 2.20 -13.53 4.90
CA LEU A 36 2.11 -12.22 5.53
C LEU A 36 1.56 -11.16 4.56
N SER A 37 1.95 -11.18 3.29
CA SER A 37 1.35 -10.32 2.25
C SER A 37 -0.16 -10.51 2.16
N GLY A 38 -0.63 -11.76 2.16
CA GLY A 38 -2.05 -12.08 2.14
C GLY A 38 -2.77 -11.54 3.38
N LEU A 39 -2.19 -11.72 4.57
CA LEU A 39 -2.75 -11.21 5.82
C LEU A 39 -2.83 -9.67 5.85
N LEU A 40 -1.79 -8.97 5.38
CA LEU A 40 -1.79 -7.51 5.28
C LEU A 40 -2.92 -7.01 4.38
N TYR A 41 -3.14 -7.64 3.22
CA TYR A 41 -4.22 -7.27 2.31
C TYR A 41 -5.61 -7.64 2.81
N LEU A 42 -5.74 -8.80 3.49
CA LEU A 42 -6.99 -9.15 4.18
C LEU A 42 -7.32 -8.14 5.28
N GLY A 43 -6.32 -7.71 6.05
CA GLY A 43 -6.45 -6.65 7.05
C GLY A 43 -6.88 -5.32 6.43
N ALA A 44 -6.26 -4.91 5.32
CA ALA A 44 -6.65 -3.70 4.60
C ALA A 44 -8.10 -3.79 4.06
N ALA A 45 -8.47 -4.94 3.47
CA ALA A 45 -9.83 -5.18 3.01
C ALA A 45 -10.83 -5.13 4.16
N ALA A 46 -10.54 -5.78 5.29
CA ALA A 46 -11.39 -5.75 6.48
C ALA A 46 -11.54 -4.33 7.06
N GLY A 47 -10.49 -3.52 7.04
CA GLY A 47 -10.53 -2.13 7.51
C GLY A 47 -11.35 -1.21 6.61
N VAL A 48 -11.28 -1.39 5.29
CA VAL A 48 -11.98 -0.52 4.31
C VAL A 48 -13.41 -0.99 4.02
N LEU A 49 -13.70 -2.29 4.09
CA LEU A 49 -14.98 -2.88 3.70
C LEU A 49 -16.19 -2.23 4.40
N PRO A 50 -16.20 -2.00 5.74
CA PRO A 50 -17.34 -1.35 6.40
C PRO A 50 -17.62 0.06 5.88
N ILE A 51 -16.57 0.81 5.53
CA ILE A 51 -16.68 2.16 4.97
C ILE A 51 -17.24 2.08 3.54
N ALA A 52 -16.74 1.15 2.74
CA ALA A 52 -17.20 0.90 1.37
C ALA A 52 -18.67 0.46 1.32
N LEU A 53 -19.12 -0.33 2.29
CA LEU A 53 -20.52 -0.78 2.43
C LEU A 53 -21.47 0.35 2.88
N ARG A 54 -20.99 1.28 3.70
CA ARG A 54 -21.78 2.45 4.16
C ARG A 54 -21.88 3.54 3.11
N GLY A 55 -20.83 3.73 2.32
CA GLY A 55 -20.90 4.59 1.14
C GLY A 55 -21.69 3.93 0.01
N ARG A 56 -22.18 4.72 -0.95
CA ARG A 56 -22.61 4.19 -2.27
C ARG A 56 -21.41 3.68 -3.12
N GLY A 57 -20.30 3.33 -2.46
CA GLY A 57 -18.95 3.17 -2.97
C GLY A 57 -18.65 1.78 -3.52
N LEU A 58 -19.56 0.81 -3.36
CA LEU A 58 -19.64 -0.34 -4.27
C LEU A 58 -20.21 0.14 -5.62
N LEU A 59 -19.52 1.08 -6.26
CA LEU A 59 -19.76 1.41 -7.66
C LEU A 59 -19.69 0.09 -8.42
N ARG A 60 -20.79 -0.26 -9.08
CA ARG A 60 -20.96 -1.45 -9.90
C ARG A 60 -19.65 -1.77 -10.64
N PRO A 61 -18.85 -2.75 -10.20
CA PRO A 61 -17.55 -3.04 -10.83
C PRO A 61 -17.70 -3.37 -12.33
N TRP A 62 -18.86 -3.90 -12.68
CA TRP A 62 -19.31 -4.21 -14.04
C TRP A 62 -19.69 -2.99 -14.91
N ALA A 63 -19.81 -1.78 -14.34
CA ALA A 63 -20.04 -0.55 -15.11
C ALA A 63 -18.73 0.09 -15.61
N MET A 64 -17.57 -0.48 -15.29
CA MET A 64 -16.27 0.03 -15.73
C MET A 64 -16.00 -0.32 -17.20
N ASP A 65 -15.44 0.64 -17.93
CA ASP A 65 -14.98 0.41 -19.29
C ASP A 65 -13.77 -0.57 -19.31
N THR A 66 -13.50 -1.14 -20.48
CA THR A 66 -12.44 -2.15 -20.65
C THR A 66 -11.04 -1.61 -20.35
N ARG A 67 -10.77 -0.31 -20.58
CA ARG A 67 -9.47 0.31 -20.29
C ARG A 67 -9.29 0.46 -18.79
N THR A 68 -10.28 1.00 -18.09
CA THR A 68 -10.26 1.11 -16.62
C THR A 68 -10.08 -0.25 -15.96
N ARG A 69 -10.79 -1.28 -16.43
CA ARG A 69 -10.63 -2.65 -15.92
C ARG A 69 -9.21 -3.18 -16.12
N ARG A 70 -8.59 -2.96 -17.28
CA ARG A 70 -7.20 -3.38 -17.56
C ARG A 70 -6.19 -2.65 -16.67
N LEU A 71 -6.35 -1.33 -16.50
CA LEU A 71 -5.48 -0.54 -15.62
C LEU A 71 -5.62 -0.97 -14.16
N LEU A 72 -6.86 -1.19 -13.69
CA LEU A 72 -7.11 -1.67 -12.33
C LEU A 72 -6.53 -3.06 -12.10
N LEU A 73 -6.67 -3.98 -13.07
CA LEU A 73 -6.03 -5.29 -12.99
C LEU A 73 -4.51 -5.17 -12.90
N GLY A 74 -3.90 -4.29 -13.70
CA GLY A 74 -2.47 -3.98 -13.60
C GLY A 74 -2.09 -3.46 -12.22
N ALA A 75 -2.84 -2.49 -11.67
CA ALA A 75 -2.59 -1.94 -10.35
C ALA A 75 -2.70 -3.01 -9.25
N VAL A 76 -3.66 -3.93 -9.33
CA VAL A 76 -3.80 -5.05 -8.39
C VAL A 76 -2.65 -6.04 -8.51
N ILE A 77 -2.23 -6.40 -9.72
CA ILE A 77 -1.12 -7.35 -9.90
C ILE A 77 0.19 -6.74 -9.41
N PHE A 78 0.55 -5.57 -9.94
CA PHE A 78 1.86 -4.96 -9.66
C PHE A 78 1.91 -4.30 -8.28
N GLY A 79 0.91 -3.49 -7.94
CA GLY A 79 0.85 -2.79 -6.65
C GLY A 79 0.26 -3.65 -5.54
N GLY A 80 -0.72 -4.49 -5.83
CA GLY A 80 -1.42 -5.29 -4.82
C GLY A 80 -0.74 -6.60 -4.44
N ILE A 81 -0.07 -7.25 -5.38
CA ILE A 81 0.52 -8.58 -5.18
C ILE A 81 2.04 -8.50 -5.22
N VAL A 82 2.60 -8.05 -6.35
CA VAL A 82 4.06 -8.08 -6.57
C VAL A 82 4.78 -7.16 -5.59
N GLY A 83 4.32 -5.91 -5.41
CA GLY A 83 4.94 -4.93 -4.52
C GLY A 83 5.10 -5.44 -3.09
N PRO A 84 4.02 -5.81 -2.37
CA PRO A 84 4.09 -6.28 -0.99
C PRO A 84 4.91 -7.56 -0.83
N VAL A 85 4.80 -8.52 -1.76
CA VAL A 85 5.59 -9.76 -1.70
C VAL A 85 7.08 -9.44 -1.82
N LEU A 86 7.48 -8.64 -2.82
CA LEU A 86 8.88 -8.24 -2.99
C LEU A 86 9.39 -7.40 -1.82
N MET A 87 8.56 -6.51 -1.28
CA MET A 87 8.88 -5.73 -0.08
C MET A 87 9.17 -6.65 1.10
N LEU A 88 8.34 -7.66 1.34
CA LEU A 88 8.52 -8.62 2.44
C LEU A 88 9.73 -9.54 2.23
N PHE A 89 10.06 -9.88 0.99
CA PHE A 89 11.34 -10.53 0.67
C PHE A 89 12.54 -9.64 1.01
N GLY A 90 12.52 -8.37 0.58
CA GLY A 90 13.55 -7.40 0.94
C GLY A 90 13.67 -7.21 2.45
N LEU A 91 12.54 -7.12 3.14
CA LEU A 91 12.46 -7.04 4.59
C LEU A 91 13.02 -8.29 5.27
N ARG A 92 12.84 -9.48 4.70
CA ARG A 92 13.47 -10.71 5.21
C ARG A 92 15.00 -10.63 5.14
N MET A 93 15.54 -10.08 4.06
CA MET A 93 16.99 -10.03 3.78
C MET A 93 17.72 -8.87 4.45
N ALA A 94 17.03 -7.79 4.82
CA ALA A 94 17.63 -6.59 5.39
C ALA A 94 17.10 -6.26 6.80
N ALA A 95 17.73 -5.29 7.47
CA ALA A 95 17.25 -4.75 8.73
C ALA A 95 15.95 -3.94 8.53
N ALA A 96 15.02 -4.02 9.48
CA ALA A 96 13.75 -3.30 9.39
C ALA A 96 13.93 -1.77 9.26
N ALA A 97 14.91 -1.20 9.95
CA ALA A 97 15.22 0.22 9.86
C ALA A 97 15.67 0.64 8.45
N SER A 98 16.51 -0.17 7.79
CA SER A 98 16.96 0.10 6.42
C SER A 98 15.81 0.06 5.43
N VAL A 99 14.95 -0.97 5.51
CA VAL A 99 13.79 -1.10 4.63
C VAL A 99 12.79 0.04 4.84
N ALA A 100 12.55 0.46 6.08
CA ALA A 100 11.69 1.62 6.37
C ALA A 100 12.23 2.91 5.73
N LEU A 101 13.54 3.11 5.70
CA LEU A 101 14.15 4.25 5.00
C LEU A 101 14.01 4.11 3.48
N TRP A 102 14.21 2.92 2.91
CA TRP A 102 14.06 2.68 1.47
C TRP A 102 12.62 2.91 0.98
N LEU A 103 11.61 2.61 1.81
CA LEU A 103 10.21 2.90 1.48
C LEU A 103 9.95 4.40 1.28
N ASN A 104 10.73 5.30 1.89
CA ASN A 104 10.60 6.73 1.59
C ASN A 104 11.05 7.09 0.16
N LEU A 105 11.90 6.26 -0.47
CA LEU A 105 12.30 6.44 -1.87
C LEU A 105 11.18 6.07 -2.84
N GLU A 106 10.11 5.41 -2.40
CA GLU A 106 8.93 5.14 -3.23
C GLU A 106 8.32 6.44 -3.76
N ALA A 107 8.27 7.50 -2.94
CA ALA A 107 7.76 8.80 -3.37
C ALA A 107 8.63 9.43 -4.47
N VAL A 108 9.95 9.29 -4.35
CA VAL A 108 10.91 9.75 -5.37
C VAL A 108 10.73 8.95 -6.66
N ALA A 109 10.64 7.62 -6.56
CA ALA A 109 10.41 6.74 -7.71
C ALA A 109 9.08 7.05 -8.40
N THR A 110 8.03 7.31 -7.62
CA THR A 110 6.70 7.70 -8.14
C THR A 110 6.75 9.04 -8.87
N ALA A 111 7.47 10.02 -8.34
CA ALA A 111 7.67 11.31 -9.00
C ALA A 111 8.41 11.16 -10.34
N LEU A 112 9.49 10.37 -10.37
CA LEU A 112 10.24 10.09 -11.61
C LEU A 112 9.37 9.37 -12.65
N LEU A 113 8.56 8.39 -12.23
CA LEU A 113 7.59 7.73 -13.11
C LEU A 113 6.53 8.71 -13.63
N GLY A 114 6.05 9.63 -12.80
CA GLY A 114 5.15 10.72 -13.20
C GLY A 114 5.71 11.53 -14.35
N VAL A 115 6.94 12.02 -14.20
CA VAL A 115 7.60 12.83 -15.24
C VAL A 115 7.89 12.02 -16.50
N TRP A 116 8.41 10.79 -16.39
CA TRP A 116 8.87 10.05 -17.57
C TRP A 116 7.76 9.30 -18.31
N VAL A 117 6.82 8.70 -17.58
CA VAL A 117 5.75 7.87 -18.17
C VAL A 117 4.53 8.73 -18.49
N PHE A 118 4.12 9.58 -17.56
CA PHE A 118 2.90 10.39 -17.70
C PHE A 118 3.17 11.78 -18.27
N ARG A 119 4.44 12.22 -18.29
CA ARG A 119 4.85 13.56 -18.74
C ARG A 119 4.16 14.66 -17.95
N ASP A 120 3.92 14.40 -16.66
CA ASP A 120 3.46 15.40 -15.71
C ASP A 120 4.65 16.31 -15.38
N HIS A 121 4.49 17.62 -15.60
CA HIS A 121 5.50 18.66 -15.34
C HIS A 121 4.97 19.63 -14.28
#